data_AF-A0A3S4ZAJ0-F1
#
_entry.id   AF-A0A3S4ZAJ0-F1
#
_cell.length_a   1.000
_cell.length_b   1.000
_cell.length_c   1.000
_cell.angle_alpha   90.00
_cell.angle_beta   90.00
_cell.angle_gamma   90.00
#
_symmetry.space_group_name_H-M   'P 1'
#
loop_
_entity.id
_entity.type
_entity.pdbx_description
1 polymer ?
#
loop_
_entity_poly.entity_id
_entity_poly.type
_entity_poly.pdbx_seq_one_letter_code
_entity_poly.pdbx_strand_id
1 'polypeptide(L)'
;MIPIVPSNQVVFTMSPEHPPVLRVADGSRVRFETCDCFADQIRSADDTLNSLDWNRINPATGSVFIEGEKPGDTLRVHICSIELGR
;
A
#
# COMPACT_ATOMS: atom_id res chain seq x y z
N MET A 1 -5.86 -1.54 19.52
CA MET A 1 -4.96 -2.30 18.62
C MET A 1 -4.89 -1.52 17.31
N ILE A 2 -3.71 -1.36 16.71
CA ILE A 2 -3.57 -0.64 15.43
C ILE A 2 -3.92 -1.63 14.30
N PRO A 3 -4.92 -1.33 13.44
CA PRO A 3 -5.23 -2.18 12.29
C PRO A 3 -4.04 -2.28 11.33
N ILE A 4 -3.86 -3.46 10.74
CA ILE A 4 -2.80 -3.76 9.78
C ILE A 4 -3.44 -3.98 8.41
N VAL A 5 -2.95 -3.30 7.38
CA VAL A 5 -3.23 -3.64 5.98
C VAL A 5 -2.04 -4.46 5.46
N PRO A 6 -2.22 -5.77 5.20
CA PRO A 6 -1.13 -6.67 4.82
C PRO A 6 -0.64 -6.42 3.40
N SER A 7 0.61 -6.80 3.09
CA SER A 7 1.25 -6.57 1.79
C SER A 7 0.65 -7.34 0.61
N ASN A 8 -0.30 -8.24 0.87
CA ASN A 8 -1.06 -8.93 -0.19
C ASN A 8 -2.35 -8.18 -0.61
N GLN A 9 -2.67 -7.05 0.01
CA GLN A 9 -3.79 -6.17 -0.35
C GLN A 9 -3.25 -4.97 -1.12
N VAL A 10 -3.04 -5.14 -2.43
CA VAL A 10 -2.33 -4.17 -3.26
C VAL A 10 -3.14 -3.74 -4.47
N VAL A 11 -2.91 -2.50 -4.89
CA VAL A 11 -3.36 -1.95 -6.18
C VAL A 11 -2.14 -1.57 -7.02
N PHE A 12 -2.27 -1.71 -8.34
CA PHE A 12 -1.24 -1.29 -9.30
C PHE A 12 -1.59 0.01 -10.04
N THR A 13 -2.78 0.55 -9.79
CA THR A 13 -3.24 1.83 -10.31
C THR A 13 -3.94 2.61 -9.20
N MET A 14 -3.86 3.94 -9.25
CA MET A 14 -4.63 4.82 -8.35
C MET A 14 -5.96 5.13 -9.04
N SER A 15 -7.04 4.50 -8.60
CA SER A 15 -8.35 4.59 -9.25
C SER A 15 -9.48 4.53 -8.22
N PRO A 16 -10.57 5.30 -8.39
CA PRO A 16 -11.72 5.30 -7.49
C PRO A 16 -12.55 4.00 -7.58
N GLU A 17 -12.32 3.17 -8.60
CA GLU A 17 -12.99 1.88 -8.79
C GLU A 17 -12.46 0.79 -7.85
N HIS A 18 -11.29 0.99 -7.22
CA HIS A 18 -10.73 0.03 -6.27
C HIS A 18 -11.51 0.06 -4.95
N PRO A 19 -12.14 -1.05 -4.54
CA PRO A 19 -12.84 -1.11 -3.27
C PRO A 19 -11.84 -0.96 -2.11
N PRO A 20 -12.20 -0.26 -1.03
CA PRO A 20 -11.31 -0.12 0.11
C PRO A 20 -11.17 -1.45 0.87
N VAL A 21 -9.94 -1.77 1.24
CA VAL A 21 -9.62 -2.97 2.03
C VAL A 21 -9.75 -2.71 3.54
N LEU A 22 -9.79 -1.43 3.92
CA LEU A 22 -10.01 -0.97 5.28
C LEU A 22 -10.77 0.37 5.26
N ARG A 23 -11.72 0.54 6.19
CA ARG A 23 -12.39 1.82 6.45
C ARG A 23 -12.04 2.28 7.86
N VAL A 24 -11.68 3.55 8.05
CA VAL A 24 -11.28 4.11 9.35
C VAL A 24 -11.85 5.51 9.53
N ALA A 25 -12.07 5.92 10.78
CA ALA A 25 -12.37 7.31 11.10
C ALA A 25 -11.14 8.22 10.94
N ASP A 26 -11.34 9.52 10.72
CA ASP A 26 -10.26 10.52 10.79
C ASP A 26 -9.47 10.43 12.12
N GLY A 27 -8.16 10.70 12.05
CA GLY A 27 -7.23 10.58 13.17
C GLY A 27 -6.82 9.14 13.55
N SER A 28 -7.36 8.12 12.88
CA SER A 28 -6.98 6.72 13.13
C SER A 28 -5.52 6.44 12.77
N ARG A 29 -4.89 5.52 13.51
CA ARG A 29 -3.57 4.96 13.17
C ARG A 29 -3.76 3.67 12.38
N VAL A 30 -2.98 3.48 11.32
CA VAL A 30 -2.96 2.27 10.50
C VAL A 30 -1.50 1.85 10.26
N ARG A 31 -1.21 0.54 10.34
CA ARG A 31 0.07 -0.04 9.93
C ARG A 31 -0.10 -0.62 8.54
N PHE A 32 0.79 -0.25 7.62
CA PHE A 32 0.85 -0.83 6.28
C PHE A 32 2.05 -1.76 6.20
N GLU A 33 1.83 -2.96 5.70
CA GLU A 33 2.90 -3.85 5.25
C GLU A 33 3.01 -3.69 3.74
N THR A 34 4.23 -3.50 3.23
CA THR A 34 4.48 -3.19 1.82
C THR A 34 5.45 -4.19 1.22
N CYS A 35 5.24 -4.56 -0.04
CA CYS A 35 6.29 -5.14 -0.88
C CYS A 35 7.26 -4.04 -1.35
N ASP A 36 8.42 -4.44 -1.87
CA ASP A 36 9.26 -3.54 -2.65
C ASP A 36 8.60 -3.13 -3.98
N CYS A 37 9.24 -2.22 -4.72
CA CYS A 37 8.71 -1.70 -5.98
C CYS A 37 8.67 -2.72 -7.13
N PHE A 38 9.28 -3.90 -6.96
CA PHE A 38 9.19 -5.02 -7.89
C PHE A 38 8.20 -6.08 -7.41
N ALA A 39 7.38 -5.80 -6.40
CA ALA A 39 6.49 -6.78 -5.77
C ALA A 39 7.23 -8.01 -5.23
N ASP A 40 8.42 -7.81 -4.69
CA ASP A 40 9.31 -8.82 -4.11
C ASP A 40 9.69 -9.95 -5.11
N GLN A 41 9.69 -9.60 -6.40
CA GLN A 41 10.05 -10.53 -7.49
C GLN A 41 11.56 -10.79 -7.54
N ILE A 42 12.39 -9.81 -7.16
CA ILE A 42 13.86 -9.95 -7.12
C ILE A 42 14.24 -10.51 -5.75
N ARG A 43 14.84 -11.70 -5.72
CA ARG A 43 15.18 -12.43 -4.49
C ARG A 43 16.65 -12.85 -4.40
N SER A 44 17.36 -12.77 -5.51
CA SER A 44 18.76 -13.15 -5.64
C SER A 44 19.47 -12.28 -6.67
N ALA A 45 20.81 -12.32 -6.67
CA ALA A 45 21.62 -11.63 -7.68
C ALA A 45 21.50 -12.25 -9.09
N ASP A 46 20.95 -13.46 -9.20
CA ASP A 46 20.75 -14.17 -10.47
C ASP A 46 19.44 -13.75 -11.16
N ASP A 47 18.54 -13.07 -10.45
CA ASP A 47 17.28 -12.58 -11.03
C ASP A 47 17.55 -11.45 -12.03
N THR A 48 16.98 -11.57 -13.22
CA THR A 48 17.16 -10.59 -14.30
C THR A 48 15.92 -9.73 -14.49
N LEU A 49 16.11 -8.52 -15.01
CA LEU A 49 14.98 -7.63 -15.31
C LEU A 49 14.04 -8.21 -16.39
N ASN A 50 14.56 -9.07 -17.27
CA ASN A 50 13.77 -9.69 -18.34
C ASN A 50 12.81 -10.77 -17.83
N SER A 51 13.04 -11.31 -16.63
CA SER A 51 12.17 -12.33 -16.01
C SER A 51 11.06 -11.72 -15.14
N LEU A 52 11.01 -10.39 -15.00
CA LEU A 52 10.01 -9.71 -14.17
C LEU A 52 8.65 -9.61 -14.88
N ASP A 53 7.58 -9.79 -14.13
CA ASP A 53 6.24 -9.36 -14.54
C ASP A 53 6.12 -7.84 -14.37
N TRP A 54 6.30 -7.14 -15.49
CA TRP A 54 6.21 -5.69 -15.57
C TRP A 54 4.80 -5.14 -15.29
N ASN A 55 3.75 -5.97 -15.35
CA ASN A 55 2.40 -5.55 -14.95
C ASN A 55 2.22 -5.51 -13.44
N ARG A 56 3.21 -6.01 -12.68
CA ARG A 56 3.17 -6.13 -11.22
C ARG A 56 4.25 -5.30 -10.53
N ILE A 57 4.71 -4.23 -11.17
CA ILE A 57 5.63 -3.26 -10.56
C ILE A 57 4.85 -2.18 -9.79
N ASN A 58 5.51 -1.59 -8.80
CA ASN A 58 4.97 -0.54 -7.93
C ASN A 58 3.63 -0.90 -7.25
N PRO A 59 3.53 -2.06 -6.56
CA PRO A 59 2.35 -2.33 -5.75
C PRO A 59 2.20 -1.29 -4.64
N ALA A 60 1.00 -0.73 -4.50
CA ALA A 60 0.65 0.13 -3.38
C ALA A 60 -0.33 -0.61 -2.45
N THR A 61 0.02 -0.78 -1.18
CA THR A 61 -0.84 -1.45 -0.19
C THR A 61 -2.05 -0.58 0.16
N GLY A 62 -3.26 -1.11 0.00
CA GLY A 62 -4.50 -0.38 0.21
C GLY A 62 -5.63 -0.83 -0.73
N SER A 63 -6.64 -0.01 -0.98
CA SER A 63 -6.85 1.38 -0.52
C SER A 63 -7.49 1.45 0.88
N VAL A 64 -7.21 2.53 1.62
CA VAL A 64 -7.88 2.82 2.91
C VAL A 64 -8.85 3.97 2.72
N PHE A 65 -10.10 3.75 3.13
CA PHE A 65 -11.15 4.77 3.10
C PHE A 65 -11.21 5.51 4.44
N ILE A 66 -11.15 6.83 4.41
CA ILE A 66 -11.33 7.69 5.59
C ILE A 66 -12.79 8.14 5.65
N GLU A 67 -13.47 7.87 6.75
CA GLU A 67 -14.87 8.22 6.96
C GLU A 67 -15.05 9.72 7.16
N GLY A 68 -16.04 10.30 6.47
CA GLY A 68 -16.42 11.70 6.62
C GLY A 68 -15.73 12.67 5.65
N GLU A 69 -14.63 12.26 5.02
CA GLU A 69 -13.90 13.05 4.02
C GLU A 69 -14.69 13.25 2.72
N LYS A 70 -14.51 14.40 2.08
CA LYS A 70 -15.21 14.81 0.85
C LYS A 70 -14.23 15.35 -0.20
N PRO A 71 -14.62 15.35 -1.49
CA PRO A 71 -13.83 16.01 -2.53
C PRO A 71 -13.57 17.48 -2.19
N GLY A 72 -12.31 17.89 -2.23
CA GLY A 72 -11.84 19.22 -1.85
C GLY A 72 -11.17 19.27 -0.47
N ASP A 73 -11.37 18.27 0.38
CA ASP A 73 -10.66 18.15 1.65
C ASP A 73 -9.19 17.74 1.44
N THR A 74 -8.34 17.97 2.45
CA THR A 74 -6.91 17.64 2.42
C THR A 74 -6.60 16.52 3.39
N LEU A 75 -6.12 15.38 2.86
CA LEU A 75 -5.61 14.30 3.70
C LEU A 75 -4.22 14.64 4.25
N ARG A 76 -4.10 14.77 5.57
CA ARG A 76 -2.81 14.87 6.26
C ARG A 76 -2.42 13.50 6.80
N VAL A 77 -1.33 12.92 6.27
CA VAL A 77 -0.74 11.69 6.78
C VAL A 77 0.48 12.03 7.64
N HIS A 78 0.54 11.48 8.87
CA HIS A 78 1.72 11.54 9.72
C HIS A 78 2.39 10.17 9.82
N ILE A 79 3.60 10.05 9.29
CA ILE A 79 4.39 8.83 9.37
C ILE A 79 4.98 8.72 10.77
N CYS A 80 4.43 7.81 11.57
CA CYS A 80 4.88 7.60 12.96
C CYS A 80 6.21 6.82 13.02
N SER A 81 6.38 5.84 12.14
CA SER A 81 7.56 4.98 12.07
C SER A 81 7.64 4.29 10.71
N ILE A 82 8.85 3.90 10.31
CA ILE A 82 9.11 3.02 9.18
C ILE A 82 10.02 1.90 9.69
N GLU A 83 9.62 0.66 9.45
CA GLU A 83 10.40 -0.54 9.72
C GLU A 83 10.68 -1.20 8.37
N LEU A 84 11.92 -1.65 8.14
CA LEU A 84 12.23 -2.45 6.96
C LEU A 84 11.79 -3.89 7.21
N GLY A 85 11.16 -4.50 6.19
CA GLY A 85 10.91 -5.94 6.17
C GLY A 85 12.24 -6.71 6.32
N ARG A 86 12.18 -7.89 6.92
CA ARG A 86 13.32 -8.81 7.00
C ARG A 86 13.40 -9.68 5.75
#